data_AF-A0A397SGJ0-F1
#
_entry.id   AF-A0A397SGJ0-F1
#
_cell.length_a   1.000
_cell.length_b   1.000
_cell.length_c   1.000
_cell.angle_alpha   90.00
_cell.angle_beta   90.00
_cell.angle_gamma   90.00
#
_symmetry.space_group_name_H-M   'P 1'
#
loop_
_entity.id
_entity.type
_entity.pdbx_description
1 polymer ?
#
loop_
_entity_poly.entity_id
_entity_poly.type
_entity_poly.pdbx_seq_one_letter_code
_entity_poly.pdbx_strand_id
1 'polypeptide(L)'
;MRLVRISDISKFLNEIAQLYLNDQKISKFRYRYENTLKSQWNRMQKLSSNRGLDSIALDEKQEILLKKELDTFVKNKNFYKLIGMPYKRGILLSGKPETGKTSLINAISSYLSRDIYFLNLKLIENDLQLNALFSSVPSNQLIVLEDVDAQSEILLNRDIRLNNKSILDKQKVEKEDSETATFSLPTFLSCLDGHIVSEGTIIIMTTNHINFLDPACIRSGRMDLQLELGYCTHYQIKKMYENIVQNFNITDLI
;
A
#
# COMPACT_ATOMS: atom_id res chain seq x y z
N MET A 1 -49.87 -9.52 -28.36
CA MET A 1 -48.50 -8.96 -28.38
C MET A 1 -48.18 -8.50 -26.97
N ARG A 2 -47.32 -9.21 -26.24
CA ARG A 2 -47.03 -8.89 -24.83
C ARG A 2 -46.17 -7.63 -24.80
N LEU A 3 -46.71 -6.52 -24.29
CA LEU A 3 -45.99 -5.26 -24.15
C LEU A 3 -44.82 -5.46 -23.19
N VAL A 4 -43.59 -5.29 -23.68
CA VAL A 4 -42.40 -5.30 -22.84
C VAL A 4 -42.47 -4.07 -21.95
N ARG A 5 -42.45 -4.27 -20.63
CA ARG A 5 -42.51 -3.16 -19.68
C ARG A 5 -41.13 -2.53 -19.58
N ILE A 6 -41.08 -1.22 -19.37
CA ILE A 6 -39.83 -0.47 -19.13
C ILE A 6 -39.03 -1.11 -17.98
N SER A 7 -39.71 -1.65 -16.96
CA SER A 7 -39.09 -2.39 -15.86
C SER A 7 -38.30 -3.62 -16.30
N ASP A 8 -38.79 -4.33 -17.32
CA ASP A 8 -38.18 -5.55 -17.83
C ASP A 8 -36.89 -5.19 -18.61
N ILE A 9 -36.92 -4.07 -19.34
CA ILE A 9 -35.74 -3.52 -20.04
C ILE A 9 -34.70 -3.01 -19.04
N SER A 10 -35.10 -2.24 -18.02
CA SER A 10 -34.18 -1.77 -16.99
C SER A 10 -33.51 -2.91 -16.22
N LYS A 11 -34.26 -3.98 -15.91
CA LYS A 11 -33.70 -5.17 -15.27
C LYS A 11 -32.67 -5.85 -16.17
N PHE A 12 -33.00 -6.04 -17.45
CA PHE A 12 -32.09 -6.62 -18.43
C PHE A 12 -30.81 -5.78 -18.61
N LEU A 13 -30.94 -4.45 -18.74
CA LEU A 13 -29.78 -3.56 -18.85
C LEU A 13 -28.89 -3.58 -17.62
N ASN A 14 -29.47 -3.62 -16.42
CA ASN A 14 -28.71 -3.75 -15.18
C ASN A 14 -27.97 -5.08 -15.13
N GLU A 15 -28.60 -6.17 -15.55
CA GLU A 15 -27.99 -7.51 -15.58
C GLU A 15 -26.81 -7.56 -16.57
N ILE A 16 -26.98 -7.02 -17.79
CA ILE A 16 -25.90 -6.89 -18.78
C ILE A 16 -24.76 -5.99 -18.25
N ALA A 17 -25.09 -4.87 -17.61
CA ALA A 17 -24.09 -3.99 -17.02
C ALA A 17 -23.29 -4.69 -15.91
N GLN A 18 -23.95 -5.48 -15.05
CA GLN A 18 -23.26 -6.27 -14.01
C GLN A 18 -22.38 -7.36 -14.62
N LEU A 19 -22.84 -8.06 -15.66
CA LEU A 19 -22.05 -9.06 -16.38
C LEU A 19 -20.81 -8.42 -17.02
N TYR A 20 -20.96 -7.28 -17.69
CA TYR A 20 -19.85 -6.53 -18.27
C TYR A 20 -18.85 -6.04 -17.21
N LEU A 21 -19.34 -5.50 -16.10
CA LEU A 21 -18.48 -5.06 -14.99
C LEU A 21 -17.73 -6.23 -14.34
N ASN A 22 -18.35 -7.40 -14.24
CA ASN A 22 -17.70 -8.60 -13.73
C ASN A 22 -16.64 -9.14 -14.69
N ASP A 23 -16.91 -9.16 -15.99
CA ASP A 23 -15.94 -9.52 -17.02
C ASP A 23 -14.74 -8.56 -17.01
N GLN A 24 -15.00 -7.25 -16.91
CA GLN A 24 -13.96 -6.25 -16.75
C GLN A 24 -13.14 -6.41 -15.45
N LYS A 25 -13.77 -6.79 -14.33
CA LYS A 25 -13.03 -7.09 -13.09
C LYS A 25 -12.10 -8.28 -13.25
N ILE A 26 -12.53 -9.32 -13.97
CA ILE A 26 -11.74 -10.50 -14.27
C ILE A 26 -10.60 -10.16 -15.24
N SER A 27 -10.81 -9.20 -16.16
CA SER A 27 -9.83 -8.77 -17.16
C SER A 27 -8.89 -7.64 -16.69
N LYS A 28 -9.13 -7.03 -15.52
CA LYS A 28 -8.36 -5.86 -15.08
C LYS A 28 -6.99 -6.29 -14.56
N PHE A 29 -6.01 -6.21 -15.45
CA PHE A 29 -4.62 -6.38 -15.07
C PHE A 29 -4.18 -5.26 -14.14
N ARG A 30 -3.57 -5.65 -13.02
CA ARG A 30 -2.88 -4.73 -12.12
C ARG A 30 -1.41 -4.67 -12.50
N TYR A 31 -0.77 -3.54 -12.24
CA TYR A 31 0.62 -3.32 -12.55
C TYR A 31 1.38 -2.74 -11.35
N ARG A 32 2.67 -3.08 -11.30
CA ARG A 32 3.67 -2.48 -10.44
C ARG A 32 4.38 -1.37 -11.20
N TYR A 33 4.47 -0.20 -10.58
CA TYR A 33 5.23 0.95 -11.05
C TYR A 33 6.33 1.30 -10.05
N GLU A 34 7.45 1.80 -10.54
CA GLU A 34 8.57 2.30 -9.72
C GLU A 34 9.03 3.66 -10.22
N ASN A 35 9.45 4.54 -9.31
CA ASN A 35 10.00 5.83 -9.69
C ASN A 35 11.45 5.69 -10.17
N THR A 36 11.82 6.55 -11.10
CA THR A 36 13.19 6.70 -11.60
C THR A 36 13.82 7.98 -11.06
N LEU A 37 15.15 8.13 -11.24
CA LEU A 37 15.89 9.37 -10.94
C LEU A 37 15.30 10.61 -11.63
N LYS A 38 14.61 10.43 -12.77
CA LYS A 38 13.94 11.53 -13.50
C LYS A 38 12.56 11.88 -12.95
N SER A 39 12.17 11.35 -11.78
CA SER A 39 10.85 11.55 -11.18
C SER A 39 9.68 11.10 -12.06
N GLN A 40 9.88 9.99 -12.79
CA GLN A 40 8.87 9.37 -13.65
C GLN A 40 8.53 7.97 -13.15
N TRP A 41 7.27 7.58 -13.33
CA TRP A 41 6.76 6.25 -13.03
C TRP A 41 6.97 5.30 -14.21
N ASN A 42 7.76 4.25 -14.01
CA ASN A 42 7.96 3.19 -14.99
C ASN A 42 7.13 1.97 -14.64
N ARG A 43 6.40 1.43 -15.62
CA ARG A 43 5.66 0.17 -15.46
C ARG A 43 6.64 -1.00 -15.48
N MET A 44 6.78 -1.68 -14.34
CA MET A 44 7.78 -2.73 -14.15
C MET A 44 7.21 -4.11 -14.46
N GLN A 45 6.10 -4.46 -13.82
CA GLN A 45 5.60 -5.83 -13.83
C GLN A 45 4.07 -5.87 -13.83
N LYS A 46 3.51 -6.87 -14.51
CA LYS A 46 2.10 -7.25 -14.38
C LYS A 46 1.90 -8.10 -13.13
N LEU A 47 0.93 -7.74 -12.30
CA LEU A 47 0.58 -8.49 -11.09
C LEU A 47 -0.50 -9.51 -11.42
N SER A 48 -0.20 -10.80 -11.22
CA SER A 48 -1.02 -11.93 -11.69
C SER A 48 -1.87 -12.62 -10.61
N SER A 49 -1.61 -12.37 -9.33
CA SER A 49 -2.36 -13.03 -8.25
C SER A 49 -3.76 -12.43 -8.14
N ASN A 50 -4.81 -13.25 -8.26
CA ASN A 50 -6.20 -12.83 -8.02
C ASN A 50 -6.73 -13.30 -6.66
N ARG A 51 -5.88 -13.92 -5.82
CA ARG A 51 -6.31 -14.56 -4.57
C ARG A 51 -6.59 -13.58 -3.42
N GLY A 52 -6.41 -12.26 -3.63
CA GLY A 52 -6.82 -11.25 -2.67
C GLY A 52 -6.21 -11.44 -1.28
N LEU A 53 -6.94 -11.00 -0.25
CA LEU A 53 -6.58 -11.19 1.16
C LEU A 53 -6.63 -12.66 1.61
N ASP A 54 -7.42 -13.51 0.94
CA ASP A 54 -7.57 -14.93 1.30
C ASP A 54 -6.26 -15.72 1.12
N SER A 55 -5.35 -15.20 0.27
CA SER A 55 -4.01 -15.77 0.09
C SER A 55 -3.07 -15.60 1.27
N ILE A 56 -3.41 -14.75 2.25
CA ILE A 56 -2.52 -14.42 3.36
C ILE A 56 -3.14 -14.88 4.67
N ALA A 57 -2.33 -15.61 5.43
CA ALA A 57 -2.66 -15.93 6.79
C ALA A 57 -2.19 -14.79 7.71
N LEU A 58 -3.10 -13.88 8.04
CA LEU A 58 -2.92 -12.93 9.13
C LEU A 58 -3.49 -13.50 10.43
N ASP A 59 -3.15 -12.88 11.56
CA ASP A 59 -3.93 -13.08 12.78
C ASP A 59 -5.40 -12.75 12.50
N GLU A 60 -6.32 -13.55 13.04
CA GLU A 60 -7.75 -13.45 12.76
C GLU A 60 -8.30 -12.05 13.03
N LYS A 61 -7.86 -11.41 14.12
CA LYS A 61 -8.32 -10.06 14.48
C LYS A 61 -7.81 -9.02 13.49
N GLN A 62 -6.53 -9.12 13.09
CA GLN A 62 -5.93 -8.21 12.13
C GLN A 62 -6.56 -8.36 10.74
N GLU A 63 -6.90 -9.58 10.33
CA GLU A 63 -7.58 -9.85 9.06
C GLU A 63 -8.96 -9.19 9.00
N ILE A 64 -9.79 -9.41 10.03
CA ILE A 64 -11.13 -8.82 10.13
C ILE A 64 -11.03 -7.29 10.14
N LEU A 65 -10.08 -6.74 10.93
CA LEU A 65 -9.85 -5.31 11.02
C LEU A 65 -9.45 -4.72 9.66
N LEU A 66 -8.46 -5.30 8.99
CA LEU A 66 -7.99 -4.83 7.69
C LEU A 66 -9.11 -4.86 6.66
N LYS A 67 -9.83 -5.97 6.54
CA LYS A 67 -10.92 -6.10 5.56
C LYS A 67 -12.01 -5.06 5.80
N LYS A 68 -12.44 -4.90 7.06
CA LYS A 68 -13.43 -3.88 7.45
C LYS A 68 -12.94 -2.48 7.10
N GLU A 69 -11.67 -2.17 7.38
CA GLU A 69 -11.08 -0.86 7.12
C GLU A 69 -11.06 -0.53 5.63
N LEU A 70 -10.60 -1.47 4.80
CA LEU A 70 -10.56 -1.32 3.35
C LEU A 70 -11.97 -1.14 2.76
N ASP A 71 -12.93 -1.96 3.17
CA ASP A 71 -14.33 -1.85 2.72
C ASP A 71 -14.96 -0.53 3.13
N THR A 72 -14.72 -0.10 4.37
CA THR A 72 -15.21 1.17 4.91
C THR A 72 -14.65 2.34 4.11
N PHE A 73 -13.34 2.35 3.86
CA PHE A 73 -12.68 3.39 3.07
C PHE A 73 -13.26 3.48 1.66
N VAL A 74 -13.41 2.36 0.94
CA VAL A 74 -13.92 2.35 -0.44
C VAL A 74 -15.37 2.82 -0.52
N LYS A 75 -16.22 2.47 0.46
CA LYS A 75 -17.65 2.84 0.46
C LYS A 75 -17.91 4.28 0.89
N ASN A 76 -17.00 4.90 1.64
CA ASN A 76 -17.28 6.15 2.34
C ASN A 76 -16.70 7.42 1.68
N LYS A 77 -16.46 7.45 0.37
CA LYS A 77 -15.99 8.67 -0.32
C LYS A 77 -16.79 9.93 0.03
N ASN A 78 -18.12 9.82 0.08
CA ASN A 78 -19.00 10.95 0.40
C ASN A 78 -18.81 11.46 1.83
N PHE A 79 -18.53 10.57 2.78
CA PHE A 79 -18.27 10.97 4.17
C PHE A 79 -17.04 11.89 4.26
N TYR A 80 -15.93 11.53 3.61
CA TYR A 80 -14.73 12.36 3.55
C TYR A 80 -15.01 13.74 2.96
N LYS A 81 -15.78 13.78 1.86
CA LYS A 81 -16.20 15.04 1.24
C LYS A 81 -17.06 15.90 2.17
N LEU A 82 -17.99 15.29 2.91
CA LEU A 82 -18.88 15.99 3.83
C LEU A 82 -18.11 16.65 4.99
N ILE A 83 -17.10 15.97 5.53
CA ILE A 83 -16.30 16.48 6.65
C ILE A 83 -15.08 17.31 6.20
N GLY A 84 -14.91 17.53 4.88
CA GLY A 84 -13.81 18.31 4.33
C GLY A 84 -12.42 17.67 4.48
N MET A 85 -12.34 16.35 4.64
CA MET A 85 -11.06 15.64 4.76
C MET A 85 -10.60 15.06 3.42
N PRO A 86 -9.28 15.04 3.12
CA PRO A 86 -8.75 14.37 1.94
C PRO A 86 -9.18 12.91 1.88
N TYR A 87 -9.73 12.47 0.75
CA TYR A 87 -10.15 11.08 0.57
C TYR A 87 -8.93 10.18 0.33
N LYS A 88 -8.21 9.86 1.42
CA LYS A 88 -7.07 8.95 1.45
C LYS A 88 -7.10 8.09 2.69
N ARG A 89 -6.26 7.05 2.71
CA ARG A 89 -6.03 6.24 3.91
C ARG A 89 -4.55 5.89 4.04
N GLY A 90 -4.03 5.96 5.27
CA GLY A 90 -2.68 5.49 5.57
C GLY A 90 -2.69 4.14 6.27
N ILE A 91 -1.79 3.25 5.86
CA ILE A 91 -1.55 1.94 6.47
C ILE A 91 -0.07 1.81 6.79
N LEU A 92 0.26 1.44 8.02
CA LEU A 92 1.61 1.11 8.44
C LEU A 92 1.71 -0.38 8.74
N LEU A 93 2.63 -1.05 8.07
CA LEU A 93 2.94 -2.47 8.28
C LEU A 93 4.30 -2.58 8.98
N SER A 94 4.30 -2.93 10.27
CA SER A 94 5.51 -3.18 11.03
C SER A 94 5.74 -4.67 11.22
N GLY A 95 6.97 -5.09 11.51
CA GLY A 95 7.28 -6.48 11.83
C GLY A 95 8.68 -6.87 11.40
N LYS A 96 9.17 -8.03 11.83
CA LYS A 96 10.51 -8.52 11.44
C LYS A 96 10.62 -8.74 9.92
N PRO A 97 11.83 -8.83 9.37
CA PRO A 97 12.03 -9.27 7.99
C PRO A 97 11.29 -10.60 7.74
N GLU A 98 10.83 -10.78 6.49
CA GLU A 98 10.20 -12.02 6.01
C GLU A 98 8.85 -12.39 6.66
N THR A 99 8.21 -11.49 7.42
CA THR A 99 6.86 -11.75 8.00
C THR A 99 5.69 -11.50 7.02
N GLY A 100 5.98 -11.33 5.73
CA GLY A 100 4.95 -11.23 4.68
C GLY A 100 4.40 -9.82 4.42
N LYS A 101 5.09 -8.75 4.84
CA LYS A 101 4.68 -7.35 4.61
C LYS A 101 4.44 -7.04 3.12
N THR A 102 5.41 -7.37 2.25
CA THR A 102 5.30 -7.19 0.79
C THR A 102 4.21 -8.09 0.19
N SER A 103 4.03 -9.30 0.70
CA SER A 103 2.93 -10.17 0.29
C SER A 103 1.58 -9.51 0.61
N LEU A 104 1.44 -8.91 1.79
CA LEU A 104 0.22 -8.21 2.22
C LEU A 104 -0.12 -7.02 1.33
N ILE A 105 0.87 -6.24 0.93
CA ILE A 105 0.69 -5.17 -0.05
C ILE A 105 0.09 -5.72 -1.36
N ASN A 106 0.63 -6.83 -1.88
CA ASN A 106 0.13 -7.46 -3.11
C ASN A 106 -1.30 -7.98 -2.97
N ALA A 107 -1.66 -8.52 -1.79
CA ALA A 107 -3.01 -8.98 -1.49
C ALA A 107 -4.01 -7.82 -1.36
N ILE A 108 -3.65 -6.71 -0.70
CA ILE A 108 -4.48 -5.49 -0.61
C ILE A 108 -4.73 -4.94 -2.02
N SER A 109 -3.69 -4.84 -2.84
CA SER A 109 -3.79 -4.43 -4.24
C SER A 109 -4.73 -5.34 -5.04
N SER A 110 -4.69 -6.65 -4.81
CA SER A 110 -5.58 -7.63 -5.46
C SER A 110 -7.02 -7.46 -5.00
N TYR A 111 -7.23 -7.34 -3.70
CA TYR A 111 -8.54 -7.19 -3.08
C TYR A 111 -9.26 -5.93 -3.61
N LEU A 112 -8.52 -4.84 -3.78
CA LEU A 112 -9.06 -3.57 -4.23
C LEU A 112 -9.03 -3.38 -5.76
N SER A 113 -8.42 -4.29 -6.51
CA SER A 113 -8.19 -4.15 -7.96
C SER A 113 -7.46 -2.85 -8.34
N ARG A 114 -6.37 -2.55 -7.62
CA ARG A 114 -5.57 -1.31 -7.74
C ARG A 114 -4.14 -1.61 -8.15
N ASP A 115 -3.53 -0.72 -8.92
CA ASP A 115 -2.09 -0.77 -9.21
C ASP A 115 -1.27 -0.37 -7.98
N ILE A 116 0.01 -0.74 -8.00
CA ILE A 116 0.97 -0.45 -6.94
C ILE A 116 2.05 0.48 -7.48
N TYR A 117 2.25 1.61 -6.82
CA TYR A 117 3.29 2.59 -7.10
C TYR A 117 4.32 2.52 -5.97
N PHE A 118 5.42 1.80 -6.17
CA PHE A 118 6.51 1.72 -5.21
C PHE A 118 7.39 2.95 -5.32
N LEU A 119 7.37 3.78 -4.28
CA LEU A 119 8.18 4.97 -4.16
C LEU A 119 9.49 4.63 -3.43
N ASN A 120 10.56 4.48 -4.19
CA ASN A 120 11.91 4.39 -3.67
C ASN A 120 12.42 5.79 -3.30
N LEU A 121 12.53 6.03 -1.99
CA LEU A 121 12.93 7.32 -1.44
C LEU A 121 14.41 7.66 -1.69
N LYS A 122 15.26 6.65 -1.97
CA LYS A 122 16.69 6.86 -2.24
C LYS A 122 16.95 7.57 -3.57
N LEU A 123 15.99 7.49 -4.51
CA LEU A 123 16.10 8.09 -5.84
C LEU A 123 15.57 9.53 -5.89
N ILE A 124 15.19 10.10 -4.75
CA ILE A 124 14.54 11.41 -4.67
C ILE A 124 15.53 12.47 -4.20
N GLU A 125 15.84 13.41 -5.07
CA GLU A 125 16.88 14.41 -4.88
C GLU A 125 16.38 15.75 -4.31
N ASN A 126 15.08 16.01 -4.27
CA ASN A 126 14.54 17.24 -3.69
C ASN A 126 13.02 17.19 -3.48
N ASP A 127 12.51 18.22 -2.81
CA ASP A 127 11.09 18.40 -2.49
C ASP A 127 10.18 18.48 -3.73
N LEU A 128 10.67 19.06 -4.83
CA LEU A 128 9.89 19.16 -6.08
C LEU A 128 9.67 17.78 -6.70
N GLN A 129 10.72 16.95 -6.74
CA GLN A 129 10.65 15.58 -7.24
C GLN A 129 9.69 14.73 -6.39
N LEU A 130 9.76 14.85 -5.06
CA LEU A 130 8.84 14.16 -4.16
C LEU A 130 7.38 14.53 -4.45
N ASN A 131 7.09 15.84 -4.51
CA ASN A 131 5.74 16.32 -4.79
C ASN A 131 5.23 15.90 -6.17
N ALA A 132 6.10 15.91 -7.19
CA ALA A 132 5.77 15.46 -8.55
C ALA A 132 5.40 13.97 -8.58
N LEU A 133 6.13 13.13 -7.85
CA LEU A 133 5.84 11.70 -7.77
C LEU A 133 4.50 11.43 -7.09
N PHE A 134 4.20 12.07 -5.96
CA PHE A 134 2.92 11.89 -5.27
C PHE A 134 1.72 12.40 -6.08
N SER A 135 1.87 13.53 -6.78
CA SER A 135 0.79 14.14 -7.57
C SER A 135 0.51 13.44 -8.89
N SER A 136 1.50 12.77 -9.47
CA SER A 136 1.36 12.03 -10.73
C SER A 136 0.69 10.66 -10.58
N VAL A 137 0.53 10.15 -9.35
CA VAL A 137 -0.18 8.88 -9.11
C VAL A 137 -1.67 9.05 -9.40
N PRO A 138 -2.28 8.21 -10.24
CA PRO A 138 -3.71 8.26 -10.54
C PRO A 138 -4.59 8.04 -9.31
N SER A 139 -5.84 8.49 -9.38
CA SER A 139 -6.84 8.23 -8.33
C SER A 139 -7.06 6.73 -8.09
N ASN A 140 -7.45 6.38 -6.86
CA ASN A 140 -7.74 5.00 -6.45
C ASN A 140 -6.58 4.02 -6.62
N GLN A 141 -5.34 4.44 -6.39
CA GLN A 141 -4.16 3.57 -6.44
C GLN A 141 -3.53 3.37 -5.08
N LEU A 142 -2.54 2.48 -5.00
CA LEU A 142 -1.69 2.31 -3.82
C LEU A 142 -0.34 2.99 -4.03
N ILE A 143 0.08 3.82 -3.09
CA ILE A 143 1.47 4.30 -2.99
C ILE A 143 2.15 3.49 -1.89
N VAL A 144 3.29 2.90 -2.18
CA VAL A 144 3.99 2.01 -1.25
C VAL A 144 5.40 2.52 -1.01
N LEU A 145 5.77 2.68 0.25
CA LEU A 145 7.13 2.96 0.68
C LEU A 145 7.62 1.79 1.52
N GLU A 146 8.51 0.98 0.96
CA GLU A 146 9.05 -0.18 1.67
C GLU A 146 10.27 0.18 2.50
N ASP A 147 10.42 -0.46 3.67
CA ASP A 147 11.57 -0.37 4.56
C ASP A 147 12.01 1.08 4.81
N VAL A 148 11.05 1.92 5.20
CA VAL A 148 11.24 3.38 5.32
C VAL A 148 12.30 3.76 6.34
N ASP A 149 12.52 2.91 7.35
CA ASP A 149 13.59 3.04 8.35
C ASP A 149 15.00 2.83 7.76
N ALA A 150 15.12 2.09 6.66
CA ALA A 150 16.39 1.86 5.96
C ALA A 150 16.55 2.73 4.69
N GLN A 151 15.47 3.27 4.14
CA GLN A 151 15.53 4.08 2.92
C GLN A 151 15.85 5.55 3.16
N SER A 152 15.43 6.14 4.28
CA SER A 152 15.58 7.57 4.49
C SER A 152 15.81 7.94 5.96
N GLU A 153 16.99 8.46 6.24
CA GLU A 153 17.32 9.01 7.57
C GLU A 153 16.40 10.17 7.97
N ILE A 154 15.84 10.90 6.99
CA ILE A 154 14.93 12.03 7.21
C ILE A 154 13.66 11.60 7.94
N LEU A 155 13.23 10.36 7.73
CA LEU A 155 12.03 9.80 8.33
C LEU A 155 12.27 9.22 9.72
N LEU A 156 13.52 9.14 10.18
CA LEU A 156 13.87 8.65 11.50
C LEU A 156 13.57 9.72 12.57
N ASN A 157 13.34 9.32 13.81
CA ASN A 157 13.20 10.26 14.91
C ASN A 157 14.52 11.03 15.16
N ARG A 158 14.43 12.17 15.86
CA ARG A 158 15.58 13.07 16.04
C ARG A 158 16.74 12.41 16.79
N ASP A 159 16.46 11.63 17.82
CA ASP A 159 17.48 11.02 18.67
C ASP A 159 18.31 9.99 17.90
N ILE A 160 17.65 9.17 17.07
CA ILE A 160 18.33 8.19 16.22
C ILE A 160 19.14 8.87 15.13
N ARG A 161 18.60 9.93 14.50
CA ARG A 161 19.36 10.72 13.52
C ARG A 161 20.66 11.27 14.10
N LEU A 162 20.59 11.83 15.31
CA LEU A 162 21.77 12.39 15.99
C LEU A 162 22.78 11.30 16.35
N ASN A 163 22.31 10.15 16.85
CA ASN A 163 23.16 9.01 17.14
C ASN A 163 23.86 8.48 15.88
N ASN A 164 23.13 8.31 14.76
CA ASN A 164 23.71 7.86 13.50
C ASN A 164 24.77 8.84 12.99
N LYS A 165 24.49 10.16 13.01
CA LYS A 165 25.48 11.18 12.64
C LYS A 165 26.74 11.12 13.52
N SER A 166 26.58 10.93 14.83
CA SER A 166 27.71 10.83 15.75
C SER A 166 28.59 9.58 15.51
N ILE A 167 28.01 8.51 14.95
CA ILE A 167 28.72 7.29 14.56
C ILE A 167 29.42 7.50 13.22
N LEU A 168 28.74 8.09 12.23
CA LEU A 168 29.34 8.40 10.92
C LEU A 168 30.47 9.42 11.02
N ASP A 169 30.35 10.45 11.86
CA ASP A 169 31.40 11.47 12.04
C ASP A 169 32.63 10.90 12.77
N LYS A 170 32.52 9.75 13.44
CA LYS A 170 33.67 8.99 13.98
C LYS A 170 34.32 8.05 12.94
N GLN A 171 33.65 7.78 11.81
CA GLN A 171 34.11 6.87 10.76
C GLN A 171 34.53 7.58 9.46
N LYS A 172 34.42 8.91 9.36
CA LYS A 172 34.88 9.69 8.20
C LYS A 172 36.41 9.85 8.17
N VAL A 173 37.09 8.76 7.87
CA VAL A 173 38.25 8.75 6.97
C VAL A 173 37.81 7.85 5.80
N GLU A 174 37.62 8.45 4.63
CA GLU A 174 37.37 7.79 3.33
C GLU A 174 36.03 7.06 3.14
N LYS A 175 35.01 7.82 2.73
CA LYS A 175 34.07 7.48 1.64
C LYS A 175 33.07 8.64 1.45
N GLU A 176 33.40 9.52 0.51
CA GLU A 176 32.40 10.23 -0.28
C GLU A 176 31.60 9.17 -1.08
N ASP A 177 30.33 9.45 -1.41
CA ASP A 177 29.34 8.54 -2.04
C ASP A 177 28.31 7.86 -1.12
N SER A 178 27.81 8.55 -0.10
CA SER A 178 26.42 8.34 0.32
C SER A 178 25.60 9.60 0.04
N GLU A 179 24.97 9.63 -1.14
CA GLU A 179 23.90 10.56 -1.46
C GLU A 179 22.75 10.33 -0.46
N THR A 180 22.82 11.04 0.67
CA THR A 180 21.73 11.13 1.62
C THR A 180 20.54 11.74 0.91
N ALA A 181 19.38 11.07 0.93
CA ALA A 181 18.14 11.62 0.39
C ALA A 181 17.96 13.09 0.82
N THR A 182 17.64 13.95 -0.14
CA THR A 182 17.79 15.41 -0.04
C THR A 182 16.44 16.16 0.07
N PHE A 183 15.33 15.44 0.19
CA PHE A 183 14.03 16.03 0.48
C PHE A 183 13.86 16.35 1.99
N SER A 184 12.92 17.21 2.33
CA SER A 184 12.66 17.63 3.70
C SER A 184 11.53 16.83 4.35
N LEU A 185 11.66 16.57 5.65
CA LEU A 185 10.60 15.91 6.43
C LEU A 185 9.26 16.66 6.31
N PRO A 186 9.18 18.00 6.44
CA PRO A 186 7.92 18.73 6.27
C PRO A 186 7.25 18.48 4.91
N THR A 187 8.01 18.43 3.81
CA THR A 187 7.45 18.14 2.49
C THR A 187 6.89 16.73 2.42
N PHE A 188 7.62 15.73 2.92
CA PHE A 188 7.11 14.37 3.02
C PHE A 188 5.83 14.26 3.86
N LEU A 189 5.80 14.95 5.00
CA LEU A 189 4.64 14.98 5.88
C LEU A 189 3.43 15.64 5.21
N SER A 190 3.65 16.67 4.40
CA SER A 190 2.61 17.33 3.58
C SER A 190 2.04 16.38 2.51
N CYS A 191 2.90 15.55 1.91
CA CYS A 191 2.48 14.48 0.99
C CYS A 191 1.57 13.47 1.73
N LEU A 192 1.97 13.03 2.92
CA LEU A 192 1.18 12.13 3.75
C LEU A 192 -0.13 12.73 4.24
N ASP A 193 -0.22 14.06 4.39
CA ASP A 193 -1.45 14.77 4.75
C ASP A 193 -2.45 14.82 3.57
N GLY A 194 -2.01 14.52 2.35
CA GLY A 194 -2.91 14.23 1.22
C GLY A 194 -3.30 15.42 0.36
N HIS A 195 -2.68 16.58 0.53
CA HIS A 195 -3.03 17.80 -0.22
C HIS A 195 -2.73 17.70 -1.72
N ILE A 196 -1.67 16.97 -2.08
CA ILE A 196 -1.21 16.79 -3.46
C ILE A 196 -1.60 15.43 -4.04
N VAL A 197 -2.20 14.56 -3.23
CA VAL A 197 -2.43 13.16 -3.59
C VAL A 197 -3.81 13.02 -4.22
N SER A 198 -3.91 12.23 -5.28
CA SER A 198 -5.19 11.93 -5.93
C SER A 198 -6.19 11.28 -4.97
N GLU A 199 -7.48 11.55 -5.19
CA GLU A 199 -8.56 10.98 -4.39
C GLU A 199 -8.57 9.44 -4.42
N GLY A 200 -8.98 8.85 -3.31
CA GLY A 200 -9.08 7.41 -3.11
C GLY A 200 -7.74 6.72 -2.92
N THR A 201 -6.63 7.44 -2.79
CA THR A 201 -5.30 6.84 -2.65
C THR A 201 -5.11 6.20 -1.27
N ILE A 202 -4.50 5.03 -1.24
CA ILE A 202 -4.03 4.40 -0.01
C ILE A 202 -2.50 4.46 0.00
N ILE A 203 -1.93 5.00 1.07
CA ILE A 203 -0.50 5.06 1.28
C ILE A 203 -0.12 3.95 2.25
N ILE A 204 0.79 3.06 1.86
CA ILE A 204 1.28 1.96 2.68
C ILE A 204 2.76 2.18 2.96
N MET A 205 3.13 2.24 4.24
CA MET A 205 4.53 2.24 4.67
C MET A 205 4.85 0.89 5.31
N THR A 206 6.04 0.35 5.04
CA THR A 206 6.56 -0.81 5.78
C THR A 206 7.80 -0.41 6.58
N THR A 207 7.98 -1.06 7.74
CA THR A 207 9.16 -0.84 8.57
C THR A 207 9.48 -2.07 9.41
N ASN A 208 10.76 -2.32 9.66
CA ASN A 208 11.18 -3.34 10.63
C ASN A 208 11.25 -2.77 12.06
N HIS A 209 11.44 -1.46 12.19
CA HIS A 209 11.64 -0.77 13.45
C HIS A 209 10.72 0.45 13.58
N ILE A 210 9.46 0.22 13.97
CA ILE A 210 8.47 1.32 14.12
C ILE A 210 8.94 2.43 15.06
N ASN A 211 9.63 2.07 16.15
CA ASN A 211 10.17 3.01 17.13
C ASN A 211 11.24 3.95 16.54
N PHE A 212 11.77 3.62 15.36
CA PHE A 212 12.79 4.42 14.72
C PHE A 212 12.21 5.58 13.92
N LEU A 213 10.95 5.49 13.52
CA LEU A 213 10.30 6.52 12.72
C LEU A 213 10.00 7.77 13.54
N ASP A 214 10.04 8.91 12.88
CA ASP A 214 9.57 10.17 13.44
C ASP A 214 8.09 10.01 13.81
N PRO A 215 7.67 10.31 15.06
CA PRO A 215 6.29 10.18 15.49
C PRO A 215 5.30 10.97 14.61
N ALA A 216 5.77 12.05 13.97
CA ALA A 216 4.97 12.81 13.03
C ALA A 216 4.60 11.98 11.79
N CYS A 217 5.41 11.02 11.35
CA CYS A 217 5.10 10.17 10.20
C CYS A 217 3.93 9.21 10.49
N ILE A 218 3.83 8.71 11.73
CA ILE A 218 2.92 7.62 12.11
C ILE A 218 1.65 8.09 12.84
N ARG A 219 1.47 9.41 13.04
CA ARG A 219 0.28 9.94 13.71
C ARG A 219 -1.02 9.62 12.97
N SER A 220 -2.13 9.62 13.73
CA SER A 220 -3.48 9.55 13.15
C SER A 220 -3.71 10.67 12.14
N GLY A 221 -4.45 10.36 11.07
CA GLY A 221 -4.60 11.19 9.89
C GLY A 221 -3.50 11.00 8.85
N ARG A 222 -2.35 10.41 9.21
CA ARG A 222 -1.28 10.02 8.26
C ARG A 222 -1.20 8.51 8.11
N MET A 223 -1.07 7.77 9.21
CA MET A 223 -1.07 6.31 9.27
C MET A 223 -2.21 5.85 10.20
N ASP A 224 -3.40 5.67 9.63
CA ASP A 224 -4.63 5.44 10.37
C ASP A 224 -4.77 3.99 10.86
N LEU A 225 -4.32 3.04 10.04
CA LEU A 225 -4.28 1.62 10.38
C LEU A 225 -2.83 1.20 10.59
N GLN A 226 -2.52 0.61 11.74
CA GLN A 226 -1.21 0.05 12.04
C GLN A 226 -1.35 -1.45 12.31
N LEU A 227 -0.63 -2.26 11.54
CA LEU A 227 -0.62 -3.71 11.67
C LEU A 227 0.80 -4.19 11.96
N GLU A 228 0.95 -4.98 13.02
CA GLU A 228 2.22 -5.62 13.37
C GLU A 228 2.20 -7.08 12.92
N LEU A 229 3.05 -7.42 11.95
CA LEU A 229 3.23 -8.76 11.42
C LEU A 229 4.34 -9.46 12.21
N GLY A 230 3.94 -10.23 13.21
CA GLY A 230 4.81 -11.07 14.02
C GLY A 230 5.06 -12.46 13.44
N TYR A 231 5.56 -13.37 14.29
CA TYR A 231 5.67 -14.78 13.95
C TYR A 231 4.29 -15.44 13.82
N CYS A 232 4.24 -16.55 13.08
CA CYS A 232 3.01 -17.27 12.83
C CYS A 232 2.34 -17.74 14.13
N THR A 233 1.07 -17.39 14.29
CA THR A 233 0.19 -17.96 15.30
C THR A 233 -0.31 -19.35 14.86
N HIS A 234 -0.88 -20.11 15.79
CA HIS A 234 -1.49 -21.39 15.47
C HIS A 234 -2.63 -21.26 14.42
N TYR A 235 -3.40 -20.18 14.52
CA TYR A 235 -4.42 -19.83 13.53
C TYR A 235 -3.82 -19.65 12.14
N GLN A 236 -2.74 -18.87 12.03
CA GLN A 236 -2.07 -18.61 10.76
C GLN A 236 -1.52 -19.91 10.15
N ILE A 237 -0.90 -20.77 10.94
CA ILE A 237 -0.36 -22.06 10.48
C ILE A 237 -1.49 -22.94 9.94
N LYS A 238 -2.59 -23.07 10.67
CA LYS A 238 -3.77 -23.83 10.25
C LYS A 238 -4.31 -23.30 8.91
N LYS A 239 -4.48 -21.98 8.80
CA LYS A 239 -5.00 -21.34 7.59
C LYS A 239 -4.05 -21.53 6.40
N MET A 240 -2.74 -21.42 6.59
CA MET A 240 -1.76 -21.72 5.53
C MET A 240 -1.85 -23.18 5.08
N TYR A 241 -1.95 -24.12 6.02
CA TYR A 241 -2.09 -25.54 5.71
C TYR A 241 -3.36 -25.83 4.91
N GLU A 242 -4.50 -25.32 5.36
CA GLU A 242 -5.79 -25.48 4.66
C GLU A 242 -5.72 -24.88 3.25
N ASN A 243 -5.15 -23.68 3.10
CA ASN A 243 -4.95 -23.06 1.80
C ASN A 243 -4.06 -23.88 0.87
N ILE A 244 -3.01 -24.54 1.38
CA ILE A 244 -2.15 -25.40 0.57
C ILE A 244 -2.91 -26.66 0.16
N VAL A 245 -3.47 -27.39 1.13
CA VAL A 245 -4.13 -28.68 0.89
C VAL A 245 -5.36 -28.55 -0.01
N GLN A 246 -6.17 -27.51 0.15
CA GLN A 246 -7.36 -27.30 -0.69
C GLN A 246 -7.00 -26.94 -2.14
N ASN A 247 -5.81 -26.37 -2.38
CA ASN A 247 -5.33 -26.02 -3.72
C ASN A 247 -4.44 -27.11 -4.35
N PHE A 248 -4.01 -28.11 -3.58
CA PHE A 248 -3.34 -29.30 -4.09
C PHE A 248 -4.40 -30.38 -4.38
N ASN A 249 -4.93 -30.40 -5.59
CA ASN A 249 -5.58 -31.60 -6.09
C ASN A 249 -4.52 -32.69 -6.22
N ILE A 250 -4.63 -33.74 -5.41
CA ILE A 250 -3.75 -34.92 -5.40
C ILE A 250 -3.70 -35.63 -6.78
N THR A 251 -4.60 -35.28 -7.71
CA THR A 251 -4.61 -35.78 -9.09
C THR A 251 -3.51 -35.20 -9.99
N ASP A 252 -2.82 -34.12 -9.60
CA ASP A 252 -1.73 -33.53 -10.41
C ASP A 252 -0.35 -34.15 -10.13
N LEU A 253 -0.28 -35.15 -9.25
CA LEU A 253 0.94 -35.82 -8.79
C LEU A 253 0.99 -37.33 -9.11
N ILE A 254 0.06 -37.84 -9.92
CA ILE A 254 0.03 -39.22 -10.45
C ILE A 254 -0.08 -39.13 -11.97
#